data_AF-A0A7X3VC84-F1
#
_entry.id   AF-A0A7X3VC84-F1
#
_cell.length_a   1.000
_cell.length_b   1.000
_cell.length_c   1.000
_cell.angle_alpha   90.00
_cell.angle_beta   90.00
_cell.angle_gamma   90.00
#
_symmetry.space_group_name_H-M   'P 1'
#
loop_
_entity.id
_entity.type
_entity.pdbx_description
1 polymer ?
#
loop_
_entity_poly.entity_id
_entity_poly.type
_entity_poly.pdbx_seq_one_letter_code
_entity_poly.pdbx_strand_id
1 'polypeptide(L)'
;MTSTSSNESLTGTKHHIRIGDRDVPVLITPSEGGRPERTLAMTSEEMAWLEEYCKGLRERFADDVEQVIVYGFRAKGIVHEDLSLNTLVVISEGNGVTADEVSAIGYRLDMSKYSVAPSITALTSSQWDRIKRENNPFYWSAMNEGVSII
;
A
#
# COMPACT_ATOMS: atom_id res chain seq x y z
N MET A 1 30.43 -12.14 35.62
CA MET A 1 30.20 -12.17 34.15
C MET A 1 28.79 -11.70 33.91
N THR A 2 28.60 -10.40 33.71
CA THR A 2 27.32 -9.78 33.42
C THR A 2 27.42 -9.23 32.00
N SER A 3 26.83 -9.95 31.04
CA SER A 3 26.71 -9.48 29.67
C SER A 3 25.53 -8.53 29.60
N THR A 4 25.84 -7.24 29.44
CA THR A 4 24.87 -6.18 29.20
C THR A 4 24.31 -6.35 27.78
N SER A 5 23.00 -6.61 27.67
CA SER A 5 22.27 -6.48 26.42
C SER A 5 22.32 -5.03 25.95
N SER A 6 22.94 -4.79 24.81
CA SER A 6 22.86 -3.52 24.09
C SER A 6 21.41 -3.31 23.64
N ASN A 7 20.76 -2.33 24.26
CA ASN A 7 19.45 -1.84 23.87
C ASN A 7 19.69 -0.78 22.78
N GLU A 8 19.78 -1.20 21.52
CA GLU A 8 19.84 -0.27 20.39
C GLU A 8 18.47 0.38 20.21
N SER A 9 18.48 1.72 20.29
CA SER A 9 17.31 2.57 20.21
C SER A 9 16.76 2.58 18.79
N LEU A 10 15.57 2.00 18.61
CA LEU A 10 14.77 2.03 17.38
C LEU A 10 14.25 3.45 17.10
N THR A 11 15.05 4.30 16.45
CA THR A 11 14.65 5.66 16.06
C THR A 11 14.12 5.71 14.64
N GLY A 12 12.97 5.07 14.40
CA GLY A 12 12.14 5.38 13.24
C GLY A 12 11.28 6.61 13.54
N THR A 13 11.35 7.65 12.70
CA THR A 13 10.41 8.77 12.82
C THR A 13 9.05 8.30 12.32
N LYS A 14 8.05 8.23 13.20
CA LYS A 14 6.65 8.03 12.81
C LYS A 14 6.14 9.32 12.17
N HIS A 15 5.84 9.25 10.88
CA HIS A 15 5.14 10.28 10.14
C HIS A 15 3.64 9.95 10.08
N HIS A 16 2.80 10.97 10.06
CA HIS A 16 1.40 10.82 9.67
C HIS A 16 1.25 11.53 8.33
N ILE A 17 0.70 10.83 7.35
CA ILE A 17 0.52 11.36 6.01
C ILE A 17 -0.97 11.41 5.71
N ARG A 18 -1.41 12.57 5.25
CA ARG A 18 -2.80 12.79 4.89
C ARG A 18 -3.03 12.31 3.47
N ILE A 19 -3.64 11.14 3.31
CA ILE A 19 -4.01 10.61 1.99
C ILE A 19 -5.52 10.80 1.84
N GLY A 20 -5.92 11.89 1.21
CA GLY A 20 -7.33 12.29 1.14
C GLY A 20 -7.79 12.87 2.49
N ASP A 21 -8.81 12.26 3.10
CA ASP A 21 -9.32 12.66 4.43
C ASP A 21 -8.75 11.83 5.59
N ARG A 22 -7.89 10.85 5.31
CA ARG A 22 -7.31 9.96 6.32
C ARG A 22 -5.88 10.35 6.66
N ASP A 23 -5.56 10.37 7.95
CA ASP A 23 -4.19 10.41 8.46
C ASP A 23 -3.67 8.98 8.63
N VAL A 24 -2.74 8.58 7.76
CA VAL A 24 -2.15 7.24 7.75
C VAL A 24 -0.80 7.29 8.47
N PRO A 25 -0.57 6.48 9.52
CA PRO A 25 0.74 6.37 10.14
C PRO A 25 1.69 5.64 9.18
N VAL A 26 2.86 6.24 8.96
CA VAL A 26 3.94 5.73 8.12
C VAL A 26 5.24 5.81 8.91
N LEU A 27 6.00 4.72 8.91
CA LEU A 27 7.37 4.68 9.41
C LEU A 27 8.29 4.84 8.22
N ILE A 28 8.93 6.01 8.13
CA ILE A 28 10.04 6.21 7.20
C ILE A 28 11.30 5.81 7.96
N THR A 29 11.65 4.53 7.90
CA THR A 29 12.82 3.98 8.58
C THR A 29 13.93 3.70 7.55
N PRO A 30 15.19 4.05 7.82
CA PRO A 30 16.30 3.23 7.33
C PRO A 30 16.08 1.84 7.92
N SER A 31 16.02 0.82 7.06
CA SER A 31 15.82 -0.59 7.40
C SER A 31 16.35 -0.97 8.79
N GLU A 32 15.47 -1.25 9.76
CA GLU A 32 15.40 -2.53 10.49
C GLU A 32 14.32 -2.53 11.60
N GLY A 33 13.49 -3.58 11.54
CA GLY A 33 12.85 -4.32 12.64
C GLY A 33 12.20 -3.57 13.81
N GLY A 34 10.89 -3.30 13.72
CA GLY A 34 10.03 -3.00 14.87
C GLY A 34 8.58 -3.40 14.64
N ARG A 35 7.98 -4.16 15.56
CA ARG A 35 6.61 -4.71 15.47
C ARG A 35 5.55 -3.61 15.69
N PRO A 36 4.60 -3.31 14.78
CA PRO A 36 3.83 -2.07 14.92
C PRO A 36 2.30 -2.26 15.01
N GLU A 37 1.66 -1.36 15.77
CA GLU A 37 0.42 -0.68 15.36
C GLU A 37 0.45 -0.46 13.83
N ARG A 38 -0.51 -0.98 13.05
CA ARG A 38 -0.34 -1.17 11.58
C ARG A 38 0.15 0.11 10.90
N THR A 39 1.45 0.15 10.60
CA THR A 39 2.18 1.29 10.09
C THR A 39 2.91 0.82 8.85
N LEU A 40 2.76 1.55 7.74
CA LEU A 40 3.48 1.23 6.50
C LEU A 40 4.95 1.57 6.67
N ALA A 41 5.83 0.61 6.36
CA ALA A 41 7.24 0.90 6.17
C ALA A 41 7.52 0.96 4.67
N MET A 42 7.93 2.13 4.19
CA MET A 42 8.13 2.42 2.77
C MET A 42 9.31 3.38 2.61
N THR A 43 9.95 3.37 1.45
CA THR A 43 10.93 4.41 1.10
C THR A 43 10.22 5.73 0.82
N SER A 44 10.95 6.85 0.86
CA SER A 44 10.40 8.16 0.49
C SER A 44 9.89 8.19 -0.96
N GLU A 45 10.53 7.43 -1.86
CA GLU A 45 10.14 7.36 -3.26
C GLU A 45 8.86 6.53 -3.47
N GLU A 46 8.76 5.39 -2.79
CA GLU A 46 7.53 4.57 -2.78
C GLU A 46 6.34 5.34 -2.21
N MET A 47 6.59 6.15 -1.17
CA MET A 47 5.56 7.02 -0.60
C MET A 47 5.10 8.07 -1.60
N ALA A 48 6.05 8.79 -2.21
CA ALA A 48 5.74 9.80 -3.22
C ALA A 48 5.00 9.21 -4.43
N TRP A 49 5.38 8.00 -4.85
CA TRP A 49 4.66 7.25 -5.88
C TRP A 49 3.23 6.92 -5.44
N LEU A 50 3.02 6.44 -4.20
CA LEU A 50 1.69 6.05 -3.71
C LEU A 50 0.77 7.25 -3.58
N GLU A 51 1.27 8.38 -3.10
CA GLU A 51 0.53 9.65 -3.03
C GLU A 51 0.09 10.11 -4.42
N GLU A 52 1.00 10.09 -5.39
CA GLU A 52 0.70 10.50 -6.77
C GLU A 52 -0.22 9.52 -7.48
N TYR A 53 -0.07 8.23 -7.22
CA TYR A 53 -0.97 7.20 -7.71
C TYR A 53 -2.39 7.42 -7.16
N CYS A 54 -2.54 7.60 -5.85
CA CYS A 54 -3.83 7.89 -5.23
C CYS A 54 -4.45 9.20 -5.75
N LYS A 55 -3.62 10.23 -5.98
CA LYS A 55 -4.07 11.48 -6.61
C LYS A 55 -4.60 11.22 -8.02
N GLY A 56 -3.87 10.50 -8.85
CA GLY A 56 -4.29 10.16 -10.22
C GLY A 56 -5.57 9.31 -10.26
N LEU A 57 -5.73 8.39 -9.31
CA LEU A 57 -6.98 7.63 -9.14
C LEU A 57 -8.15 8.55 -8.83
N ARG A 58 -8.00 9.49 -7.89
CA ARG A 58 -9.07 10.44 -7.54
C ARG A 58 -9.40 11.37 -8.71
N GLU A 59 -8.40 11.91 -9.38
CA GLU A 59 -8.63 12.87 -10.47
C GLU A 59 -9.38 12.23 -11.65
N ARG A 60 -9.20 10.91 -11.87
CA ARG A 60 -9.74 10.22 -13.04
C ARG A 60 -10.95 9.33 -12.74
N PHE A 61 -11.07 8.83 -11.52
CA PHE A 61 -11.97 7.74 -11.12
C PHE A 61 -12.56 7.95 -9.70
N ALA A 62 -12.73 9.20 -9.25
CA ALA A 62 -13.09 9.54 -7.85
C ALA A 62 -14.26 8.70 -7.30
N ASP A 63 -15.35 8.58 -8.07
CA ASP A 63 -16.57 7.90 -7.66
C ASP A 63 -16.53 6.39 -7.94
N ASP A 64 -15.47 5.93 -8.61
CA ASP A 64 -15.32 4.54 -9.04
C ASP A 64 -14.36 3.76 -8.16
N VAL A 65 -13.41 4.39 -7.47
CA VAL A 65 -12.47 3.71 -6.59
C VAL A 65 -13.03 3.65 -5.17
N GLU A 66 -13.44 2.46 -4.76
CA GLU A 66 -14.03 2.22 -3.43
C GLU A 66 -12.97 2.06 -2.36
N GLN A 67 -11.87 1.36 -2.66
CA GLN A 67 -10.82 1.07 -1.69
C GLN A 67 -9.45 1.01 -2.36
N VAL A 68 -8.44 1.49 -1.64
CA VAL A 68 -7.03 1.24 -1.94
C VAL A 68 -6.36 0.65 -0.71
N ILE A 69 -5.71 -0.50 -0.86
CA ILE A 69 -5.06 -1.23 0.23
C ILE A 69 -3.62 -1.54 -0.16
N VAL A 70 -2.66 -1.09 0.65
CA VAL A 70 -1.28 -1.56 0.55
C VAL A 70 -1.14 -2.82 1.40
N TYR A 71 -0.62 -3.89 0.82
CA TYR A 71 -0.46 -5.18 1.50
C TYR A 71 0.94 -5.77 1.27
N GLY A 72 1.20 -6.96 1.83
CA GLY A 72 2.49 -7.63 1.71
C GLY A 72 3.58 -6.99 2.58
N PHE A 73 4.83 -7.00 2.10
CA PHE A 73 6.02 -6.67 2.89
C PHE A 73 5.96 -5.28 3.53
N ARG A 74 5.53 -4.26 2.78
CA ARG A 74 5.45 -2.88 3.28
C ARG A 74 4.45 -2.74 4.43
N ALA A 75 3.33 -3.43 4.35
CA ALA A 75 2.33 -3.49 5.42
C ALA A 75 2.79 -4.31 6.64
N LYS A 76 3.77 -5.21 6.45
CA LYS A 76 4.45 -5.97 7.52
C LYS A 76 5.64 -5.23 8.14
N GLY A 77 5.91 -3.99 7.71
CA GLY A 77 7.04 -3.22 8.20
C GLY A 77 8.39 -3.61 7.58
N ILE A 78 8.39 -4.30 6.44
CA ILE A 78 9.60 -4.80 5.77
C ILE A 78 9.91 -3.92 4.55
N VAL A 79 11.07 -3.27 4.58
CA VAL A 79 11.61 -2.43 3.50
C VAL A 79 12.85 -3.08 2.92
N HIS A 80 12.86 -3.28 1.60
CA HIS A 80 13.99 -3.80 0.84
C HIS A 80 13.82 -3.40 -0.62
N GLU A 81 14.91 -3.00 -1.28
CA GLU A 81 14.91 -2.42 -2.63
C GLU A 81 14.34 -3.36 -3.71
N ASP A 82 14.65 -4.66 -3.62
CA ASP A 82 14.16 -5.66 -4.58
C ASP A 82 12.68 -6.07 -4.40
N LEU A 83 12.00 -5.56 -3.36
CA LEU A 83 10.63 -5.97 -3.06
C LEU A 83 9.62 -5.03 -3.69
N SER A 84 8.68 -5.60 -4.45
CA SER A 84 7.59 -4.83 -5.07
C SER A 84 6.64 -4.19 -4.06
N LEU A 85 6.11 -3.02 -4.43
CA LEU A 85 5.03 -2.35 -3.71
C LEU A 85 3.68 -2.93 -4.13
N ASN A 86 3.08 -3.75 -3.26
CA ASN A 86 1.82 -4.44 -3.55
C ASN A 86 0.61 -3.57 -3.16
N THR A 87 -0.23 -3.25 -4.14
CA THR A 87 -1.42 -2.42 -3.96
C THR A 87 -2.64 -3.12 -4.53
N LEU A 88 -3.70 -3.22 -3.73
CA LEU A 88 -5.02 -3.67 -4.14
C LEU A 88 -5.93 -2.46 -4.33
N VAL A 89 -6.62 -2.38 -5.45
CA VAL A 89 -7.65 -1.38 -5.71
C VAL A 89 -8.98 -2.09 -5.93
N VAL A 90 -10.00 -1.70 -5.18
CA VAL A 90 -11.39 -2.15 -5.40
C VAL A 90 -12.13 -1.04 -6.14
N ILE A 91 -12.68 -1.39 -7.29
CA ILE A 91 -13.45 -0.49 -8.16
C ILE A 91 -14.94 -0.85 -8.14
N SER A 92 -15.79 0.16 -8.19
CA SER A 92 -17.24 0.03 -8.25
C SER A 92 -17.70 -0.70 -9.51
N GLU A 93 -18.88 -1.29 -9.44
CA GLU A 93 -19.50 -1.95 -10.60
C GLU A 93 -20.17 -0.93 -11.53
N GLY A 94 -20.12 -1.20 -12.84
CA GLY A 94 -21.03 -0.57 -13.82
C GLY A 94 -20.60 0.78 -14.40
N ASN A 95 -19.48 1.36 -13.97
CA ASN A 95 -19.03 2.67 -14.44
C ASN A 95 -18.07 2.63 -15.64
N GLY A 96 -17.83 1.44 -16.20
CA GLY A 96 -16.99 1.25 -17.40
C GLY A 96 -15.49 1.35 -17.15
N VAL A 97 -15.07 1.71 -15.93
CA VAL A 97 -13.66 1.69 -15.50
C VAL A 97 -13.15 0.25 -15.44
N THR A 98 -11.99 0.03 -16.04
CA THR A 98 -11.35 -1.28 -16.06
C THR A 98 -10.17 -1.38 -15.09
N ALA A 99 -9.89 -2.60 -14.64
CA ALA A 99 -8.70 -2.93 -13.86
C ALA A 99 -7.39 -2.48 -14.57
N ASP A 100 -7.36 -2.58 -15.90
CA ASP A 100 -6.23 -2.19 -16.73
C ASP A 100 -6.01 -0.67 -16.70
N GLU A 101 -7.08 0.13 -16.80
CA GLU A 101 -6.97 1.59 -16.73
C GLU A 101 -6.48 2.09 -15.38
N VAL A 102 -6.98 1.49 -14.29
CA VAL A 102 -6.55 1.76 -12.91
C VAL A 102 -5.07 1.42 -12.73
N SER A 103 -4.64 0.25 -13.22
CA SER A 103 -3.25 -0.20 -13.10
C SER A 103 -2.30 0.63 -13.96
N ALA A 104 -2.75 1.06 -15.14
CA ALA A 104 -1.94 1.83 -16.09
C ALA A 104 -1.49 3.19 -15.53
N ILE A 105 -2.21 3.80 -14.58
CA ILE A 105 -1.73 5.03 -13.93
C ILE A 105 -0.44 4.74 -13.17
N GLY A 106 -0.42 3.70 -12.34
CA GLY A 106 0.73 3.38 -11.49
C GLY A 106 1.96 2.96 -12.29
N TYR A 107 1.77 2.12 -13.32
CA TYR A 107 2.87 1.72 -14.21
C TYR A 107 3.45 2.89 -15.01
N ARG A 108 2.63 3.87 -15.43
CA ARG A 108 3.16 5.07 -16.08
C ARG A 108 4.01 5.93 -15.13
N LEU A 109 3.63 6.02 -13.85
CA LEU A 109 4.38 6.77 -12.85
C LEU A 109 5.75 6.15 -12.58
N ASP A 110 5.81 4.83 -12.47
CA ASP A 110 7.07 4.08 -12.41
C ASP A 110 7.95 4.38 -13.64
N MET A 111 7.44 4.12 -14.84
CA MET A 111 8.21 4.30 -16.07
C MET A 111 8.72 5.73 -16.33
N SER A 112 8.06 6.76 -15.79
CA SER A 112 8.34 8.16 -16.14
C SER A 112 8.98 8.99 -15.04
N LYS A 113 8.80 8.64 -13.76
CA LYS A 113 9.09 9.55 -12.65
C LYS A 113 9.72 8.90 -11.42
N TYR A 114 9.41 7.64 -11.14
CA TYR A 114 9.81 6.97 -9.91
C TYR A 114 10.47 5.62 -10.19
N SER A 115 11.54 5.27 -9.50
CA SER A 115 12.17 3.96 -9.59
C SER A 115 11.52 2.96 -8.60
N VAL A 116 10.21 2.77 -8.71
CA VAL A 116 9.42 1.88 -7.82
C VAL A 116 8.95 0.67 -8.62
N ALA A 117 8.98 -0.53 -8.05
CA ALA A 117 8.40 -1.71 -8.71
C ALA A 117 6.96 -1.98 -8.23
N PRO A 118 5.91 -1.33 -8.77
CA PRO A 118 4.54 -1.54 -8.31
C PRO A 118 4.02 -2.90 -8.77
N SER A 119 3.29 -3.58 -7.89
CA SER A 119 2.43 -4.71 -8.22
C SER A 119 1.00 -4.31 -7.88
N ILE A 120 0.21 -4.00 -8.91
CA ILE A 120 -1.15 -3.50 -8.75
C ILE A 120 -2.13 -4.61 -9.10
N THR A 121 -2.98 -4.95 -8.15
CA THR A 121 -4.15 -5.80 -8.36
C THR A 121 -5.39 -4.92 -8.31
N ALA A 122 -6.15 -4.85 -9.41
CA ALA A 122 -7.42 -4.13 -9.44
C ALA A 122 -8.57 -5.12 -9.64
N LEU A 123 -9.60 -5.01 -8.80
CA LEU A 123 -10.77 -5.89 -8.81
C LEU A 123 -12.05 -5.08 -8.72
N THR A 124 -13.08 -5.50 -9.42
CA THR A 124 -14.42 -4.94 -9.20
C THR A 124 -15.00 -5.41 -7.86
N SER A 125 -15.99 -4.69 -7.32
CA SER A 125 -16.63 -5.05 -6.04
C SER A 125 -17.18 -6.49 -6.07
N SER A 126 -17.75 -6.95 -7.19
CA SER A 126 -18.24 -8.33 -7.30
C SER A 126 -17.12 -9.37 -7.33
N GLN A 127 -15.98 -9.05 -7.94
CA GLN A 127 -14.80 -9.92 -7.91
C GLN A 127 -14.21 -9.99 -6.50
N TRP A 128 -14.14 -8.85 -5.80
CA TRP A 128 -13.70 -8.77 -4.40
C TRP A 128 -14.61 -9.58 -3.47
N ASP A 129 -15.93 -9.42 -3.60
CA ASP A 129 -16.91 -10.19 -2.82
C ASP A 129 -16.89 -11.68 -3.15
N ARG A 130 -16.60 -12.04 -4.40
CA ARG A 130 -16.41 -13.43 -4.79
C ARG A 130 -15.22 -14.05 -4.06
N ILE A 131 -14.05 -13.41 -4.08
CA ILE A 131 -12.86 -13.99 -3.43
C ILE A 131 -13.00 -14.03 -1.91
N LYS A 132 -13.76 -13.10 -1.32
CA LYS A 132 -14.18 -13.15 0.09
C LYS A 132 -14.99 -14.41 0.38
N ARG A 133 -16.04 -14.67 -0.40
CA ARG A 133 -16.93 -15.84 -0.21
C ARG A 133 -16.22 -17.17 -0.45
N GLU A 134 -15.25 -17.18 -1.36
CA GLU A 134 -14.43 -18.36 -1.67
C GLU A 134 -13.34 -18.63 -0.61
N ASN A 135 -13.27 -17.84 0.46
CA ASN A 135 -12.28 -17.96 1.52
C ASN A 135 -10.83 -17.90 0.98
N ASN A 136 -10.61 -17.05 -0.04
CA ASN A 136 -9.34 -16.97 -0.74
C ASN A 136 -8.24 -16.43 0.20
N PRO A 137 -7.05 -17.06 0.29
CA PRO A 137 -5.94 -16.57 1.11
C PRO A 137 -5.52 -15.13 0.81
N PHE A 138 -5.66 -14.70 -0.45
CA PHE A 138 -5.39 -13.32 -0.86
C PHE A 138 -6.29 -12.31 -0.13
N TYR A 139 -7.60 -12.60 -0.01
CA TYR A 139 -8.54 -11.75 0.71
C TYR A 139 -8.10 -11.54 2.16
N TRP A 140 -7.73 -12.62 2.84
CA TRP A 140 -7.30 -12.57 4.24
C TRP A 140 -5.97 -11.85 4.41
N SER A 141 -5.02 -12.07 3.52
CA SER A 141 -3.75 -11.35 3.51
C SER A 141 -3.99 -9.84 3.41
N ALA A 142 -4.78 -9.41 2.41
CA ALA A 142 -5.09 -7.99 2.23
C ALA A 142 -5.87 -7.38 3.40
N MET A 143 -6.87 -8.06 3.95
CA MET A 143 -7.70 -7.50 5.04
C MET A 143 -7.03 -7.54 6.42
N ASN A 144 -6.30 -8.63 6.73
CA ASN A 144 -5.70 -8.80 8.05
C ASN A 144 -4.33 -8.14 8.15
N GLU A 145 -3.59 -8.06 7.06
CA GLU A 145 -2.22 -7.52 7.06
C GLU A 145 -2.15 -6.17 6.36
N GLY A 146 -3.07 -5.86 5.45
CA GLY A 146 -3.04 -4.63 4.69
C GLY A 146 -3.42 -3.39 5.49
N VAL A 147 -3.03 -2.25 4.91
CA VAL A 147 -3.34 -0.90 5.37
C VAL A 147 -4.21 -0.22 4.31
N SER A 148 -5.44 0.12 4.70
CA SER A 148 -6.37 0.86 3.84
C SER A 148 -6.00 2.33 3.79
N ILE A 149 -5.87 2.85 2.57
CA ILE A 149 -5.37 4.19 2.25
C ILE A 149 -6.52 5.15 1.94
N ILE A 150 -7.52 4.68 1.20
CA ILE A 150 -8.75 5.39 0.84
C ILE A 150 -9.94 4.65 1.44
#